data_AF-A0A937P320-F1
#
_entry.id   AF-A0A937P320-F1
#
_cell.length_a   1.000
_cell.length_b   1.000
_cell.length_c   1.000
_cell.angle_alpha   90.00
_cell.angle_beta   90.00
_cell.angle_gamma   90.00
#
_symmetry.space_group_name_H-M   'P 1'
#
loop_
_entity.id
_entity.type
_entity.pdbx_description
1 polymer ?
#
loop_
_entity_poly.entity_id
_entity_poly.type
_entity_poly.pdbx_seq_one_letter_code
_entity_poly.pdbx_strand_id
1 'polypeptide(L)'
;MPLIPSAAIPVCLKRCFAKIFTELSCDYDDETLGILVNLCFDWIINPHEKVALKVFGMDILYNISKFYPEIKNELISVIEDQIPRCTIAFKSRGKKLLAKLYRETGC
;
A
#
# COMPACT_ATOMS: atom_id res chain seq x y z
N MET A 1 17.52 -5.47 18.20
CA MET A 1 16.53 -4.54 17.65
C MET A 1 17.22 -3.25 17.22
N PRO A 2 17.63 -3.10 15.95
CA PRO A 2 17.98 -1.80 15.37
C PRO A 2 16.77 -1.31 14.55
N LEU A 3 16.09 -0.21 14.89
CA LEU A 3 16.49 1.18 14.67
C LEU A 3 17.13 1.40 13.28
N ILE A 4 16.29 1.66 12.28
CA ILE A 4 16.72 2.17 10.98
C ILE A 4 16.56 3.70 10.99
N PRO A 5 17.63 4.48 10.77
CA PRO A 5 17.61 5.93 10.89
C PRO A 5 17.08 6.64 9.63
N SER A 6 16.32 7.71 9.88
CA SER A 6 15.88 8.71 8.90
C SER A 6 17.06 9.56 8.43
N ALA A 7 17.61 9.30 7.24
CA ALA A 7 18.34 10.28 6.43
C ALA A 7 18.81 9.67 5.08
N ALA A 8 18.00 9.90 4.05
CA ALA A 8 18.36 10.07 2.64
C ALA A 8 17.11 9.73 1.84
N ILE A 9 16.54 10.68 1.11
CA ILE A 9 15.73 10.32 -0.05
C ILE A 9 16.62 10.58 -1.26
N PRO A 10 17.39 9.58 -1.72
CA PRO A 10 18.11 9.71 -2.95
C PRO A 10 17.13 9.61 -4.13
N VAL A 11 17.56 10.13 -5.27
CA VAL A 11 17.00 9.95 -6.63
C VAL A 11 16.63 8.49 -6.99
N CYS A 12 16.96 7.53 -6.13
CA CYS A 12 16.48 6.16 -6.08
C CYS A 12 14.97 6.02 -5.92
N LEU A 13 14.24 6.98 -5.36
CA LEU A 13 12.80 6.85 -5.14
C LEU A 13 12.06 6.59 -6.48
N LYS A 14 12.40 7.31 -7.55
CA LYS A 14 11.84 7.08 -8.90
C LYS A 14 12.25 5.74 -9.50
N ARG A 15 13.44 5.24 -9.17
CA ARG A 15 13.98 3.97 -9.69
C ARG A 15 13.44 2.76 -8.94
N CYS A 16 13.18 2.87 -7.63
CA CYS A 16 12.42 1.91 -6.83
C CYS A 16 10.94 1.91 -7.26
N PHE A 17 10.33 3.07 -7.54
CA PHE A 17 8.98 3.16 -8.09
C PHE A 17 8.85 2.46 -9.44
N ALA A 18 9.78 2.70 -10.36
CA ALA A 18 9.81 2.02 -11.64
C ALA A 18 10.16 0.53 -11.50
N LYS A 19 11.08 0.15 -10.60
CA LYS A 19 11.38 -1.26 -10.32
C LYS A 19 10.18 -1.99 -9.76
N ILE A 20 9.55 -1.53 -8.68
CA ILE A 20 8.34 -2.17 -8.14
C ILE A 20 7.26 -2.34 -9.23
N PHE A 21 7.05 -1.33 -10.09
CA PHE A 21 6.10 -1.43 -11.21
C PHE A 21 6.57 -2.29 -12.42
N THR A 22 7.87 -2.41 -12.67
CA THR A 22 8.44 -3.16 -13.83
C THR A 22 8.77 -4.62 -13.45
N GLU A 23 9.19 -4.83 -12.22
CA GLU A 23 9.63 -6.08 -11.59
C GLU A 23 8.41 -6.91 -11.11
N LEU A 24 7.22 -6.28 -11.02
CA LEU A 24 5.88 -6.92 -11.00
C LEU A 24 5.60 -7.85 -12.22
N SER A 25 6.53 -7.94 -13.18
CA SER A 25 6.49 -8.87 -14.32
C SER A 25 7.32 -10.14 -14.07
N CYS A 26 7.85 -10.35 -12.86
CA CYS A 26 8.67 -11.51 -12.51
C CYS A 26 8.01 -12.36 -11.42
N ASP A 27 8.07 -13.67 -11.60
CA ASP A 27 7.73 -14.71 -10.63
C ASP A 27 8.31 -14.39 -9.24
N TYR A 28 7.49 -13.87 -8.32
CA TYR A 28 7.86 -13.73 -6.90
C TYR A 28 7.42 -14.98 -6.16
N ASP A 29 8.26 -15.46 -5.24
CA ASP A 29 7.84 -16.48 -4.29
C ASP A 29 6.88 -15.86 -3.24
N ASP A 30 6.01 -16.69 -2.66
CA ASP A 30 4.98 -16.25 -1.71
C ASP A 30 5.54 -15.54 -0.46
N GLU A 31 6.77 -15.86 -0.03
CA GLU A 31 7.42 -15.22 1.13
C GLU A 31 7.76 -13.76 0.83
N THR A 32 8.36 -13.50 -0.33
CA THR A 32 8.69 -12.14 -0.77
C THR A 32 7.43 -11.29 -0.91
N LEU A 33 6.35 -11.87 -1.44
CA LEU A 33 5.07 -11.18 -1.56
C LEU A 33 4.46 -10.85 -0.20
N GLY A 34 4.50 -11.80 0.75
CA GLY A 34 4.03 -11.58 2.12
C GLY A 34 4.77 -10.44 2.82
N ILE A 35 6.09 -10.34 2.65
CA ILE A 35 6.89 -9.23 3.19
C ILE A 35 6.45 -7.89 2.60
N LEU A 36 6.20 -7.84 1.28
CA LEU A 36 5.76 -6.62 0.61
C LEU A 36 4.37 -6.17 1.08
N VAL A 37 3.44 -7.12 1.24
CA VAL A 37 2.08 -6.85 1.73
C VAL A 37 2.14 -6.24 3.14
N ASN A 38 2.88 -6.87 4.06
CA ASN A 38 3.05 -6.37 5.42
C ASN A 38 3.66 -4.97 5.46
N LEU A 39 4.72 -4.74 4.68
CA LEU A 39 5.36 -3.43 4.59
C LEU A 39 4.40 -2.33 4.10
N CYS A 40 3.54 -2.65 3.12
CA CYS A 40 2.56 -1.70 2.62
C CYS A 40 1.50 -1.36 3.67
N PHE A 41 1.03 -2.36 4.43
CA PHE A 41 0.11 -2.12 5.54
C PHE A 41 0.73 -1.27 6.64
N ASP A 42 1.98 -1.56 7.03
CA ASP A 42 2.74 -0.79 8.01
C ASP A 42 2.84 0.70 7.62
N TRP A 43 3.11 0.98 6.33
CA TRP A 43 3.12 2.36 5.84
C TRP A 43 1.77 3.05 6.00
N ILE A 44 0.67 2.36 5.66
CA ILE A 44 -0.68 2.94 5.73
C ILE A 44 -1.05 3.27 7.18
N ILE A 45 -0.78 2.38 8.13
CA ILE A 45 -1.16 2.58 9.54
C ILE A 45 -0.25 3.54 10.28
N ASN A 46 1.02 3.69 9.88
CA ASN A 46 1.98 4.53 10.57
C ASN A 46 1.63 6.03 10.43
N PRO A 47 1.27 6.75 11.51
CA PRO A 47 0.84 8.15 11.44
C PRO A 47 1.97 9.11 11.00
N HIS A 48 3.24 8.72 11.16
CA HIS A 48 4.40 9.53 10.80
C HIS A 48 4.89 9.28 9.38
N GLU A 49 4.34 8.30 8.67
CA GLU A 49 4.74 7.99 7.30
C GLU A 49 4.23 9.04 6.31
N LYS A 50 5.00 9.27 5.24
CA LYS A 50 4.65 10.21 4.19
C LYS A 50 3.37 9.78 3.51
N VAL A 51 2.44 10.72 3.35
CA VAL A 51 1.14 10.51 2.67
C VAL A 51 1.32 9.84 1.30
N ALA A 52 2.37 10.19 0.56
CA ALA A 52 2.69 9.57 -0.72
C ALA A 52 2.91 8.05 -0.58
N LEU A 53 3.75 7.61 0.37
CA LEU A 53 4.04 6.20 0.60
C LEU A 53 2.79 5.43 1.04
N LYS A 54 1.92 6.04 1.85
CA LYS A 54 0.61 5.45 2.19
C LYS A 54 -0.26 5.23 0.96
N VAL A 55 -0.34 6.23 0.08
CA VAL A 55 -1.10 6.15 -1.16
C VAL A 55 -0.56 5.08 -2.08
N PHE A 56 0.76 4.95 -2.17
CA PHE A 56 1.38 3.90 -2.97
C PHE A 56 1.16 2.51 -2.38
N GLY A 57 1.26 2.35 -1.06
CA GLY A 57 0.93 1.09 -0.38
C GLY A 57 -0.49 0.63 -0.70
N MET A 58 -1.47 1.56 -0.68
CA MET A 58 -2.86 1.25 -1.06
C MET A 58 -2.97 0.75 -2.52
N ASP A 59 -2.30 1.41 -3.47
CA ASP A 59 -2.35 1.02 -4.88
C ASP A 59 -1.65 -0.33 -5.14
N ILE A 60 -0.53 -0.61 -4.45
CA ILE A 60 0.20 -1.88 -4.54
C ILE A 60 -0.68 -3.02 -3.99
N LEU A 61 -1.20 -2.86 -2.78
CA LEU A 61 -2.07 -3.86 -2.15
C LEU A 61 -3.30 -4.15 -3.00
N TYR A 62 -3.91 -3.13 -3.61
CA TYR A 62 -5.03 -3.35 -4.53
C TYR A 62 -4.64 -4.19 -5.75
N ASN A 63 -3.45 -3.99 -6.33
CA ASN A 63 -3.00 -4.82 -7.45
C ASN A 63 -2.72 -6.26 -7.02
N ILE A 64 -2.06 -6.47 -5.86
CA ILE A 64 -1.83 -7.80 -5.31
C ILE A 64 -3.17 -8.49 -5.00
N SER A 65 -4.15 -7.74 -4.50
CA SER A 65 -5.47 -8.26 -4.15
C SER A 65 -6.26 -8.83 -5.35
N LYS A 66 -5.84 -8.57 -6.58
CA LYS A 66 -6.42 -9.19 -7.78
C LYS A 66 -6.04 -10.68 -7.90
N PHE A 67 -4.88 -11.05 -7.36
CA PHE A 67 -4.40 -12.43 -7.30
C PHE A 67 -4.78 -13.10 -5.98
N TYR A 68 -4.72 -12.33 -4.88
CA TYR A 68 -5.04 -12.77 -3.51
C TYR A 68 -6.24 -12.00 -2.96
N PRO A 69 -7.49 -12.42 -3.29
CA PRO A 69 -8.70 -11.67 -2.97
C PRO A 69 -8.95 -11.43 -1.47
N GLU A 70 -8.36 -12.23 -0.59
CA GLU A 70 -8.40 -12.07 0.87
C GLU A 70 -7.89 -10.69 1.33
N ILE A 71 -6.90 -10.13 0.61
CA ILE A 71 -6.31 -8.83 0.93
C ILE A 71 -7.32 -7.70 0.75
N LYS A 72 -8.34 -7.87 -0.11
CA LYS A 72 -9.34 -6.81 -0.38
C LYS A 72 -10.07 -6.38 0.88
N ASN A 73 -10.51 -7.34 1.69
CA ASN A 73 -11.27 -7.07 2.90
C ASN A 73 -10.42 -6.39 3.96
N GLU A 74 -9.17 -6.84 4.12
CA GLU A 74 -8.21 -6.22 5.02
C GLU A 74 -7.87 -4.78 4.58
N LEU A 75 -7.63 -4.58 3.28
CA LEU A 75 -7.37 -3.26 2.71
C LEU A 75 -8.54 -2.30 2.90
N ILE A 76 -9.78 -2.76 2.73
CA ILE A 76 -10.97 -1.96 3.04
C ILE A 76 -10.93 -1.49 4.50
N SER A 77 -10.78 -2.43 5.44
CA SER A 77 -10.81 -2.14 6.88
C SER A 77 -9.74 -1.13 7.28
N VAL A 78 -8.50 -1.32 6.80
CA VAL A 78 -7.39 -0.41 7.09
C VAL A 78 -7.62 0.99 6.50
N ILE A 79 -8.15 1.10 5.28
CA ILE A 79 -8.42 2.42 4.69
C ILE A 79 -9.51 3.16 5.47
N GLU A 80 -10.60 2.47 5.85
CA GLU A 80 -11.69 3.07 6.61
C GLU A 80 -11.24 3.58 7.98
N ASP A 81 -10.44 2.77 8.69
CA ASP A 81 -9.87 3.13 9.97
C ASP A 81 -8.91 4.34 9.85
N GLN A 82 -8.13 4.42 8.78
CA GLN A 82 -7.16 5.51 8.59
C GLN A 82 -7.77 6.81 8.02
N ILE A 83 -8.90 6.74 7.30
CA ILE A 83 -9.58 7.92 6.75
C ILE A 83 -9.76 9.04 7.77
N PRO A 84 -10.33 8.86 8.98
CA PRO A 84 -10.55 9.96 9.92
C PRO A 84 -9.26 10.68 10.33
N ARG A 85 -8.14 9.95 10.40
CA ARG A 85 -6.85 10.42 10.94
C ARG A 85 -5.88 10.96 9.88
N CYS A 86 -6.15 10.71 8.60
CA CYS A 86 -5.25 11.09 7.51
C CYS A 86 -5.63 12.41 6.81
N THR A 87 -4.71 12.89 5.97
CA THR A 87 -4.85 14.14 5.20
C THR A 87 -5.93 14.06 4.12
N ILE A 88 -6.33 15.21 3.58
CA ILE A 88 -7.31 15.33 2.49
C ILE A 88 -6.89 14.51 1.26
N ALA A 89 -5.60 14.49 0.93
CA ALA A 89 -5.07 13.74 -0.21
C ALA A 89 -5.25 12.22 -0.05
N PHE A 90 -4.93 11.69 1.14
CA PHE A 90 -5.17 10.29 1.46
C PHE A 90 -6.67 9.97 1.41
N LYS A 91 -7.52 10.79 2.04
CA LYS A 91 -8.98 10.62 2.06
C LYS A 91 -9.57 10.54 0.65
N SER A 92 -9.16 11.44 -0.24
CA SER A 92 -9.64 11.47 -1.64
C SER A 92 -9.29 10.19 -2.39
N ARG A 93 -8.05 9.69 -2.25
CA ARG A 93 -7.61 8.46 -2.90
C ARG A 93 -8.24 7.22 -2.27
N GLY A 94 -8.24 7.12 -0.94
CA GLY A 94 -8.83 6.02 -0.19
C GLY A 94 -10.30 5.82 -0.53
N LYS A 95 -11.11 6.89 -0.59
CA LYS A 95 -12.51 6.80 -1.01
C LYS A 95 -12.69 6.26 -2.44
N LYS A 96 -11.84 6.68 -3.38
CA LYS A 96 -11.87 6.16 -4.77
C LYS A 96 -11.52 4.68 -4.82
N LEU A 97 -10.58 4.25 -3.98
CA LEU A 97 -10.15 2.86 -3.93
C LEU A 97 -11.20 1.97 -3.25
N LEU A 98 -11.77 2.41 -2.12
CA LEU A 98 -12.90 1.75 -1.46
C LEU A 98 -14.08 1.53 -2.41
N ALA A 99 -14.43 2.55 -3.20
CA ALA A 99 -15.51 2.41 -4.18
C ALA A 99 -15.23 1.33 -5.26
N LYS A 100 -13.97 1.06 -5.58
CA LYS A 100 -13.59 -0.06 -6.47
C LYS A 100 -13.64 -1.38 -5.73
N LEU A 101 -13.05 -1.43 -4.53
CA LEU A 101 -13.00 -2.63 -3.70
C LEU A 101 -14.41 -3.15 -3.38
N TYR A 102 -15.34 -2.29 -2.98
CA TYR A 102 -16.72 -2.67 -2.72
C TYR A 102 -17.45 -3.27 -3.93
N ARG A 103 -17.22 -2.71 -5.12
CA ARG A 103 -17.76 -3.29 -6.36
C ARG A 103 -17.21 -4.68 -6.66
N GLU A 104 -15.99 -4.98 -6.21
CA GLU A 104 -15.33 -6.25 -6.46
C GLU A 104 -15.59 -7.29 -5.37
N THR A 105 -15.79 -6.87 -4.11
CA THR A 105 -16.10 -7.77 -2.99
C THR A 105 -17.61 -8.03 -2.85
N GLY A 106 -18.46 -7.30 -3.57
CA GLY A 106 -19.91 -7.48 -3.57
C GLY A 106 -20.59 -6.97 -2.30
N CYS A 107 -19.94 -6.06 -1.57
CA CYS A 107 -20.49 -5.38 -0.39
C CYS A 107 -21.10 -4.02 -0.76
#